data_AF-A0A8H3CV38-F1
#
_entry.id   AF-A0A8H3CV38-F1
#
_cell.length_a   1.000
_cell.length_b   1.000
_cell.length_c   1.000
_cell.angle_alpha   90.00
_cell.angle_beta   90.00
_cell.angle_gamma   90.00
#
_symmetry.space_group_name_H-M   'P 1'
#
loop_
_entity.id
_entity.type
_entity.pdbx_description
1 polymer ?
#
loop_
_entity_poly.entity_id
_entity_poly.type
_entity_poly.pdbx_seq_one_letter_code
_entity_poly.pdbx_strand_id
1 'polypeptide(L)'
;MPRAYRSVQLVAFSHDGRYLISGGGTESIRKWDLGVLGQPATLKDISWQHSIDCICFSPDSTQIIAASNSTIFIFDAQTMRTASTIYVTRYER
;
A
#
# COMPACT_ATOMS: atom_id res chain seq x y z
N MET A 1 23.30 11.90 -2.70
CA MET A 1 22.44 12.20 -1.53
C MET A 1 22.05 10.89 -0.89
N PRO A 2 22.30 10.63 0.41
CA PRO A 2 21.74 9.46 1.07
C PRO A 2 20.21 9.57 1.00
N ARG A 3 19.54 8.50 0.54
CA ARG A 3 18.06 8.45 0.53
C ARG A 3 17.60 8.77 1.94
N ALA A 4 16.89 9.89 2.12
CA ALA A 4 16.23 10.18 3.38
C ALA A 4 15.44 8.94 3.79
N TYR A 5 15.75 8.39 4.97
CA TYR A 5 14.96 7.31 5.56
C TYR A 5 13.58 7.88 5.87
N ARG A 6 12.69 7.87 4.88
CA ARG A 6 11.31 8.31 5.05
C ARG A 6 10.60 7.25 5.91
N SER A 7 9.84 7.73 6.90
CA SER A 7 9.22 6.90 7.93
C SER A 7 8.17 5.95 7.33
N VAL A 8 8.26 4.67 7.70
CA VAL A 8 7.11 3.77 7.63
C VAL A 8 6.21 4.12 8.81
N GLN A 9 4.95 4.41 8.56
CA GLN A 9 3.98 4.78 9.60
C GLN A 9 2.80 3.82 9.66
N LEU A 10 2.58 3.08 8.58
CA LEU A 10 1.42 2.22 8.39
C LEU A 10 1.88 0.81 8.12
N VAL A 11 1.26 -0.16 8.78
CA VAL A 11 1.48 -1.59 8.57
C VAL A 11 0.16 -2.35 8.66
N ALA A 12 0.02 -3.42 7.88
CA ALA A 12 -1.10 -4.34 8.01
C ALA A 12 -0.66 -5.76 7.64
N PHE A 13 -1.21 -6.76 8.33
CA PHE A 13 -1.05 -8.16 7.98
C PHE A 13 -2.18 -8.61 7.05
N SER A 14 -1.86 -9.54 6.14
CA SER A 14 -2.91 -10.34 5.51
C SER A 14 -3.54 -11.26 6.56
N HIS A 15 -4.80 -11.65 6.35
CA HIS A 15 -5.53 -12.46 7.32
C HIS A 15 -4.97 -13.88 7.45
N ASP A 16 -4.33 -14.39 6.40
CA ASP A 16 -3.59 -15.66 6.42
C ASP A 16 -2.23 -15.56 7.12
N GLY A 17 -1.80 -14.36 7.54
CA GLY A 17 -0.53 -14.11 8.21
C GLY A 17 0.71 -14.24 7.32
N ARG A 18 0.55 -14.54 6.04
CA ARG A 18 1.66 -14.78 5.12
C ARG A 18 2.34 -13.48 4.69
N TYR A 19 1.56 -12.41 4.54
CA TYR A 19 2.05 -11.15 4.01
C TYR A 19 1.93 -10.01 5.01
N LEU A 20 2.92 -9.12 4.98
CA LEU A 20 2.87 -7.83 5.65
C LEU A 20 2.93 -6.75 4.58
N ILE A 21 2.09 -5.72 4.69
CA ILE A 21 2.19 -4.51 3.88
C ILE A 21 2.63 -3.35 4.76
N SER A 22 3.44 -2.46 4.20
CA SER A 22 3.93 -1.27 4.88
C SER A 22 3.88 -0.05 3.96
N GLY A 23 3.50 1.10 4.50
CA GLY A 23 3.43 2.38 3.81
C GLY A 23 3.56 3.58 4.77
N GLY A 24 3.40 4.80 4.25
CA GLY A 24 3.44 6.03 5.05
C GLY A 24 3.89 7.22 4.22
N GLY A 25 4.61 8.17 4.82
CA GLY A 25 5.18 9.34 4.12
C GLY A 25 6.23 9.01 3.06
N THR A 26 6.56 7.73 2.86
CA THR A 26 7.22 7.25 1.65
C THR A 26 6.19 7.11 0.53
N GLU A 27 6.50 7.58 -0.67
CA GLU A 27 5.73 7.37 -1.91
C GLU A 27 5.68 5.89 -2.35
N SER A 28 5.96 4.94 -1.45
CA SER A 28 6.04 3.50 -1.74
C SER A 28 5.21 2.68 -0.77
N ILE A 29 4.48 1.70 -1.30
CA ILE A 29 3.95 0.58 -0.53
C ILE A 29 4.87 -0.62 -0.76
N ARG A 30 5.21 -1.32 0.32
CA ARG A 30 6.02 -2.54 0.27
C ARG A 30 5.19 -3.72 0.75
N LYS A 31 5.31 -4.85 0.05
CA LYS A 31 4.78 -6.14 0.47
C LYS A 31 5.94 -7.06 0.86
N TRP A 32 5.81 -7.70 2.01
CA TRP A 32 6.76 -8.64 2.58
C TRP A 32 6.11 -10.03 2.62
N ASP A 33 6.80 -11.05 2.09
CA ASP A 33 6.40 -12.45 2.29
C ASP A 33 7.14 -12.98 3.52
N LEU A 34 6.39 -13.31 4.57
CA LEU A 34 6.96 -13.77 5.83
C LEU A 34 7.30 -15.27 5.82
N GLY A 35 6.84 -16.01 4.81
CA GLY A 35 7.22 -17.42 4.61
C GLY A 35 8.63 -17.59 4.05
N VAL A 36 9.21 -16.53 3.46
CA VAL A 36 10.55 -16.56 2.86
C VAL A 36 11.40 -15.44 3.46
N LEU A 37 12.09 -15.74 4.56
CA LEU A 37 13.15 -14.93 5.20
C LEU A 37 13.07 -13.41 4.92
N GLY A 38 12.03 -12.75 5.44
CA GLY A 38 12.02 -11.32 5.83
C GLY A 38 12.41 -10.27 4.79
N GLN A 39 12.50 -10.58 3.50
CA GLN A 39 12.76 -9.59 2.45
C GLN A 39 11.45 -9.12 1.79
N PRO A 40 11.35 -7.83 1.40
CA PRO A 40 10.16 -7.35 0.73
C PRO A 40 10.09 -7.99 -0.66
N ALA A 41 9.09 -8.84 -0.89
CA ALA A 41 8.91 -9.55 -2.15
C ALA A 41 8.58 -8.60 -3.30
N THR A 42 7.93 -7.46 -3.02
CA THR A 42 7.55 -6.50 -4.05
C THR A 42 7.45 -5.09 -3.47
N LEU A 43 8.13 -4.14 -4.10
CA LEU A 43 8.02 -2.72 -3.84
C LEU A 43 7.18 -2.09 -4.95
N LYS A 44 6.03 -1.49 -4.59
CA LYS A 44 5.28 -0.66 -5.51
C LYS A 44 5.54 0.80 -5.19
N ASP A 45 6.26 1.46 -6.09
CA ASP A 45 6.37 2.90 -6.10
C ASP A 45 5.04 3.46 -6.60
N ILE A 46 4.31 4.11 -5.71
CA ILE A 46 3.10 4.83 -6.06
C ILE A 46 3.64 6.22 -6.37
N SER A 47 3.85 6.51 -7.66
CA SER A 47 4.43 7.75 -8.17
C SER A 47 3.55 8.99 -7.93
N TRP A 48 3.07 9.15 -6.71
CA TRP A 48 2.07 10.11 -6.30
C TRP A 48 2.64 10.91 -5.15
N GLN A 49 2.61 12.23 -5.30
CA GLN A 49 3.04 13.25 -4.34
C GLN A 49 2.16 13.28 -3.06
N HIS A 50 1.54 12.17 -2.70
CA HIS A 50 0.54 12.08 -1.65
C HIS A 50 0.97 11.08 -0.60
N SER A 51 1.02 11.53 0.64
CA SER A 51 1.17 10.66 1.80
C SER A 51 0.02 9.67 1.84
N ILE A 52 0.32 8.40 2.13
CA ILE A 52 -0.71 7.40 2.43
C ILE A 52 -1.11 7.60 3.88
N ASP A 53 -2.41 7.74 4.13
CA ASP A 53 -2.99 7.98 5.45
C ASP A 53 -3.47 6.68 6.09
N CYS A 54 -3.87 5.69 5.28
CA CYS A 54 -4.23 4.37 5.78
C CYS A 54 -3.94 3.25 4.77
N ILE A 55 -3.75 2.04 5.28
CA ILE A 55 -3.56 0.83 4.49
C ILE A 55 -4.24 -0.37 5.15
N CYS A 56 -4.88 -1.23 4.37
CA CYS A 56 -5.45 -2.49 4.86
C CYS A 56 -5.53 -3.56 3.75
N PHE A 57 -5.72 -4.81 4.17
CA PHE A 57 -6.15 -5.89 3.29
C PHE A 57 -7.68 -5.96 3.22
N SER A 58 -8.21 -6.41 2.09
CA SER A 58 -9.59 -6.89 2.03
C SER A 58 -9.79 -8.11 2.94
N PRO A 59 -11.04 -8.43 3.34
CA PRO A 59 -11.32 -9.57 4.22
C PRO A 59 -10.81 -10.92 3.68
N ASP A 60 -10.85 -11.09 2.35
CA ASP A 60 -10.36 -12.28 1.65
C ASP A 60 -8.85 -12.24 1.33
N SER A 61 -8.15 -11.16 1.73
CA SER A 61 -6.73 -10.92 1.46
C SER A 61 -6.34 -10.87 -0.02
N THR A 62 -7.30 -10.74 -0.94
CA THR A 62 -7.03 -10.67 -2.39
C THR A 62 -6.69 -9.26 -2.84
N GLN A 63 -7.06 -8.24 -2.06
CA GLN A 63 -6.81 -6.83 -2.37
C GLN A 63 -6.08 -6.12 -1.23
N ILE A 64 -5.32 -5.09 -1.63
CA ILE A 64 -4.75 -4.10 -0.73
C ILE A 64 -5.44 -2.77 -1.02
N ILE A 65 -5.94 -2.13 0.02
CA ILE A 65 -6.54 -0.80 -0.04
C ILE A 65 -5.56 0.17 0.61
N ALA A 66 -5.22 1.23 -0.10
CA ALA A 66 -4.47 2.34 0.44
C ALA A 66 -5.23 3.64 0.15
N ALA A 67 -5.35 4.51 1.14
CA ALA A 67 -6.00 5.80 0.94
C ALA A 67 -5.04 6.95 1.22
N SER A 68 -5.21 8.02 0.45
CA SER A 68 -4.70 9.35 0.71
C SER A 68 -5.87 10.34 0.70
N ASN A 69 -5.64 11.56 1.19
CA ASN A 69 -6.58 12.70 1.22
C ASN A 69 -7.86 12.58 0.36
N SER A 70 -7.74 12.45 -0.96
CA SER A 70 -8.88 12.45 -1.90
C SER A 70 -9.00 11.17 -2.74
N THR A 71 -8.15 10.18 -2.50
CA THR A 71 -7.99 9.05 -3.43
C THR A 71 -7.81 7.74 -2.67
N ILE A 72 -8.57 6.72 -3.06
CA ILE A 72 -8.42 5.35 -2.60
C ILE A 72 -7.86 4.52 -3.76
N PHE A 73 -6.73 3.88 -3.52
CA PHE A 73 -6.09 2.95 -4.44
C PHE A 73 -6.42 1.53 -4.02
N ILE A 74 -6.82 0.72 -5.00
CA ILE A 74 -7.07 -0.70 -4.83
C ILE A 74 -6.03 -1.46 -5.65
N PHE A 75 -5.26 -2.31 -5.00
CA PHE A 75 -4.25 -3.14 -5.63
C PHE A 75 -4.64 -4.61 -5.52
N ASP A 76 -4.30 -5.38 -6.55
CA ASP A 76 -4.26 -6.82 -6.45
C ASP A 76 -3.12 -7.24 -5.51
N ALA A 77 -3.44 -7.99 -4.45
CA ALA A 77 -2.48 -8.33 -3.40
C ALA A 77 -1.36 -9.24 -3.89
N GLN A 78 -1.61 -10.09 -4.89
CA GLN A 78 -0.63 -11.03 -5.42
C GLN A 78 0.41 -10.32 -6.29
N THR A 79 -0.06 -9.51 -7.23
CA THR A 79 0.74 -8.88 -8.28
C THR A 79 1.20 -7.46 -7.95
N MET A 80 0.64 -6.84 -6.91
CA MET A 80 0.85 -5.42 -6.55
C MET A 80 0.56 -4.45 -7.72
N ARG A 81 -0.35 -4.84 -8.62
CA ARG A 81 -0.83 -3.99 -9.71
C ARG A 81 -2.07 -3.24 -9.26
N THR A 82 -2.21 -2.00 -9.72
CA THR A 82 -3.42 -1.21 -9.50
C THR A 82 -4.59 -1.90 -10.20
N ALA A 83 -5.57 -2.33 -9.41
CA ALA A 83 -6.82 -2.89 -9.90
C ALA A 83 -7.84 -1.77 -10.15
N SER A 84 -7.89 -0.78 -9.26
CA SER A 84 -8.80 0.37 -9.39
C SER A 84 -8.34 1.57 -8.57
N THR A 85 -8.87 2.74 -8.91
CA THR A 85 -8.68 3.99 -8.16
C THR A 85 -10.04 4.68 -8.00
N ILE A 86 -10.36 5.07 -6.77
CA ILE A 86 -11.60 5.78 -6.43
C ILE A 86 -11.23 7.19 -5.97
N TYR A 87 -11.87 8.20 -6.54
CA TYR A 87 -11.72 9.60 -6.10
C TYR A 87 -12.87 9.95 -5.15
N VAL A 88 -12.54 10.28 -3.91
CA VAL A 88 -13.52 10.54 -2.83
C VAL A 88 -14.17 11.92 -2.99
N THR A 89 -13.46 12.89 -3.57
CA THR A 89 -14.03 14.19 -3.96
C THR A 89 -14.41 14.18 -5.45
N ARG A 90 -15.70 14.02 -5.73
CA ARG A 90 -16.28 14.57 -6.96
C ARG A 90 -16.50 16.06 -6.73
N TYR A 91 -15.78 16.91 -7.46
CA TYR A 91 -16.33 18.22 -7.76
C TYR A 91 -17.49 18.00 -8.72
N GLU A 92 -18.71 17.95 -8.20
CA GLU A 92 -19.88 18.30 -9.02
C GLU A 92 -19.74 19.78 -9.37
N ARG A 93 -19.67 20.07 -10.68
CA ARG A 93 -19.85 21.43 -11.20
C ARG A 93 -21.31 21.61 -11.53
#